data_AF-I0X8J2-F1
#
_entry.id   AF-I0X8J2-F1
#
_cell.length_a   1.000
_cell.length_b   1.000
_cell.length_c   1.000
_cell.angle_alpha   90.00
_cell.angle_beta   90.00
_cell.angle_gamma   90.00
#
_symmetry.space_group_name_H-M   'P 1'
#
loop_
_entity.id
_entity.type
_entity.pdbx_description
1 polymer ?
#
loop_
_entity_poly.entity_id
_entity_poly.type
_entity_poly.pdbx_seq_one_letter_code
_entity_poly.pdbx_strand_id
1 'polypeptide(L)'
;MQIINYFDYDDKTSIISQLEILQGEWRAIGFLLSLLKEESFHEKLGNGFLYILLDEDKITNGKPTVASFVTFCDRDEVISEFRPWIGFVFTTPVYRGRRLAGKIIEHCMKVAETAYPESEYVYVSTDEEGLYEKYGFDFFEKMKTVWGEESRVYRRKNKC
;
A
#
# COMPACT_ATOMS: atom_id res chain seq x y z
N MET A 1 3.72 8.39 15.86
CA MET A 1 3.46 7.33 14.84
C MET A 1 2.04 7.49 14.32
N GLN A 2 1.89 8.26 13.25
CA GLN A 2 0.63 8.72 12.69
C GLN A 2 0.44 8.16 11.27
N ILE A 3 -0.79 7.73 10.94
CA ILE A 3 -1.15 7.38 9.56
C ILE A 3 -1.83 8.60 8.93
N ILE A 4 -1.39 8.98 7.74
CA ILE A 4 -1.98 10.05 6.93
C ILE A 4 -2.39 9.52 5.56
N ASN A 5 -3.38 10.13 4.93
CA ASN A 5 -3.63 9.99 3.50
C ASN A 5 -2.76 10.99 2.74
N TYR A 6 -1.90 10.53 1.85
CA TYR A 6 -1.03 11.37 1.03
C TYR A 6 -1.81 12.44 0.26
N PHE A 7 -3.01 12.11 -0.25
CA PHE A 7 -3.79 13.04 -1.09
C PHE A 7 -4.37 14.22 -0.30
N ASP A 8 -4.60 14.04 1.00
CA ASP A 8 -5.12 15.07 1.92
C ASP A 8 -4.01 15.75 2.74
N TYR A 9 -2.76 15.33 2.57
CA TYR A 9 -1.63 15.88 3.31
C TYR A 9 -1.11 17.14 2.63
N ASP A 10 -0.94 18.23 3.39
CA ASP A 10 -0.52 19.52 2.84
C ASP A 10 0.89 19.48 2.24
N ASP A 11 1.84 18.80 2.92
CA ASP A 11 3.25 18.78 2.52
C ASP A 11 3.62 17.53 1.72
N LYS A 12 2.97 17.33 0.57
CA LYS A 12 3.23 16.19 -0.34
C LYS A 12 4.67 16.15 -0.82
N THR A 13 5.28 17.32 -1.05
CA THR A 13 6.68 17.45 -1.49
C THR A 13 7.63 16.78 -0.49
N SER A 14 7.42 16.95 0.82
CA SER A 14 8.23 16.27 1.82
C SER A 14 8.14 14.74 1.77
N ILE A 15 6.97 14.20 1.44
CA ILE A 15 6.75 12.76 1.29
C ILE A 15 7.46 12.27 0.02
N ILE A 16 7.26 12.96 -1.12
CA ILE A 16 7.92 12.63 -2.39
C ILE A 16 9.44 12.59 -2.19
N SER A 17 10.05 13.62 -1.58
CA SER A 17 11.51 13.66 -1.38
C SER A 17 12.03 12.52 -0.50
N GLN A 18 11.26 12.09 0.51
CA GLN A 18 11.64 10.92 1.31
C GLN A 18 11.51 9.61 0.52
N LEU A 19 10.46 9.46 -0.27
CA LEU A 19 10.30 8.30 -1.16
C LEU A 19 11.40 8.23 -2.23
N GLU A 20 11.86 9.36 -2.76
CA GLU A 20 13.00 9.43 -3.70
C GLU A 20 14.30 8.89 -3.10
N ILE A 21 14.56 9.17 -1.82
CA ILE A 21 15.71 8.61 -1.10
C ILE A 21 15.54 7.09 -0.93
N LEU A 22 14.31 6.66 -0.66
CA LEU A 22 13.98 5.24 -0.45
C LEU A 22 13.92 4.44 -1.76
N GLN A 23 13.91 5.05 -2.94
CA GLN A 23 13.71 4.33 -4.20
C GLN A 23 14.79 3.25 -4.47
N GLY A 24 15.98 3.41 -3.90
CA GLY A 24 17.06 2.42 -3.98
C GLY A 24 16.81 1.15 -3.14
N GLU A 25 15.90 1.21 -2.17
CA GLU A 25 15.58 0.10 -1.27
C GLU A 25 14.56 -0.89 -1.88
N TRP A 26 13.72 -0.41 -2.80
CA TRP A 26 12.76 -1.25 -3.49
C TRP A 26 12.34 -0.64 -4.83
N ARG A 27 12.54 -1.42 -5.91
CA ARG A 27 12.33 -0.96 -7.30
C ARG A 27 10.94 -0.39 -7.56
N ALA A 28 9.90 -0.93 -6.94
CA ALA A 28 8.52 -0.47 -7.16
C ALA A 28 8.27 0.96 -6.68
N ILE A 29 9.09 1.48 -5.76
CA ILE A 29 8.99 2.87 -5.28
C ILE A 29 9.20 3.86 -6.42
N GLY A 30 10.12 3.57 -7.35
CA GLY A 30 10.34 4.41 -8.52
C GLY A 30 9.09 4.55 -9.39
N PHE A 31 8.33 3.46 -9.53
CA PHE A 31 7.07 3.47 -10.28
C PHE A 31 5.95 4.19 -9.51
N LEU A 32 5.83 3.99 -8.20
CA LEU A 32 4.90 4.78 -7.38
C LEU A 32 5.21 6.28 -7.49
N LEU A 33 6.49 6.67 -7.41
CA LEU A 33 6.93 8.05 -7.57
C LEU A 33 6.56 8.65 -8.92
N SER A 34 6.66 7.88 -10.02
CA SER A 34 6.24 8.38 -11.34
C SER A 34 4.74 8.65 -11.36
N LEU A 35 3.92 7.73 -10.83
CA LEU A 35 2.47 7.92 -10.73
C LEU A 35 2.08 9.18 -9.92
N LEU A 36 2.80 9.46 -8.84
CA LEU A 36 2.54 10.64 -8.00
C LEU A 36 2.97 11.94 -8.65
N LYS A 37 4.12 11.96 -9.34
CA LYS A 37 4.66 13.16 -9.99
C LYS A 37 3.94 13.51 -11.30
N GLU A 38 3.47 12.50 -12.01
CA GLU A 38 2.72 12.64 -13.26
C GLU A 38 1.21 12.81 -13.02
N GLU A 39 0.78 12.82 -11.75
CA GLU A 39 -0.64 12.89 -11.34
C GLU A 39 -1.52 11.79 -11.96
N SER A 40 -0.92 10.64 -12.31
CA SER A 40 -1.57 9.51 -13.00
C SER A 40 -1.97 8.37 -12.04
N PHE A 41 -1.81 8.55 -10.73
CA PHE A 41 -2.14 7.55 -9.71
C PHE A 41 -3.56 7.01 -9.84
N HIS A 42 -4.58 7.88 -9.82
CA HIS A 42 -5.98 7.44 -9.87
C HIS A 42 -6.43 6.98 -11.25
N GLU A 43 -5.78 7.46 -12.32
CA GLU A 43 -5.97 6.90 -13.66
C GLU A 43 -5.52 5.43 -13.70
N LYS A 44 -4.34 5.14 -13.13
CA LYS A 44 -3.74 3.82 -13.16
C LYS A 44 -4.39 2.84 -12.19
N LEU A 45 -4.59 3.27 -10.94
CA LEU A 45 -5.01 2.41 -9.83
C LEU A 45 -6.51 2.52 -9.50
N GLY A 46 -7.25 3.41 -10.17
CA GLY A 46 -8.65 3.68 -9.89
C GLY A 46 -8.84 4.50 -8.62
N ASN A 47 -10.05 4.48 -8.03
CA ASN A 47 -10.27 5.18 -6.76
C ASN A 47 -9.44 4.52 -5.66
N GLY A 48 -9.02 5.32 -4.69
CA GLY A 48 -8.27 4.79 -3.56
C GLY A 48 -7.36 5.82 -2.92
N PHE A 49 -6.47 5.28 -2.08
CA PHE A 49 -5.68 6.03 -1.13
C PHE A 49 -4.22 5.58 -1.18
N LEU A 50 -3.31 6.50 -0.87
CA LEU A 50 -1.93 6.19 -0.51
C LEU A 50 -1.75 6.58 0.95
N TYR A 51 -1.65 5.59 1.82
CA TYR A 51 -1.44 5.82 3.24
C TYR A 51 0.04 5.82 3.57
N ILE A 52 0.47 6.83 4.34
CA ILE A 52 1.83 6.97 4.83
C ILE A 52 1.80 6.87 6.36
N LEU A 53 2.65 6.01 6.92
CA LEU A 53 2.93 5.96 8.35
C LEU A 53 4.15 6.83 8.65
N LEU A 54 3.92 7.95 9.34
CA LEU A 54 4.93 8.89 9.77
C LEU A 54 5.37 8.60 11.21
N ASP A 55 6.68 8.64 11.44
CA ASP A 55 7.26 8.74 12.78
C ASP A 55 7.51 10.22 13.10
N GLU A 56 6.63 10.83 13.90
CA GLU A 56 6.72 12.24 14.29
C GLU A 56 7.88 12.50 15.27
N ASP A 57 8.35 11.47 15.97
CA ASP A 57 9.47 11.58 16.91
C ASP A 57 10.83 11.59 16.18
N LYS A 58 10.84 11.28 14.87
CA LYS A 58 12.04 11.34 14.02
C LYS A 58 11.87 12.29 12.86
N ILE A 59 12.94 13.03 12.60
CA ILE A 59 12.94 14.08 11.61
C ILE A 59 13.90 13.73 10.46
N THR A 60 13.41 13.81 9.24
CA THR A 60 14.19 13.72 7.99
C THR A 60 13.95 15.00 7.21
N ASN A 61 15.02 15.75 6.91
CA ASN A 61 14.94 17.04 6.20
C ASN A 61 13.94 18.03 6.83
N GLY A 62 13.88 18.09 8.16
CA GLY A 62 13.00 19.01 8.89
C GLY A 62 11.53 18.57 8.96
N LYS A 63 11.18 17.36 8.52
CA LYS A 63 9.81 16.83 8.50
C LYS A 63 9.75 15.44 9.16
N PRO A 64 8.58 15.01 9.68
CA PRO A 64 8.40 13.65 10.19
C PRO A 64 8.89 12.58 9.21
N THR A 65 9.57 11.56 9.72
CA THR A 65 10.16 10.51 8.90
C THR A 65 9.10 9.52 8.40
N VAL A 66 9.13 9.17 7.11
CA VAL A 66 8.34 8.06 6.54
C VAL A 66 8.84 6.73 7.08
N ALA A 67 8.01 6.04 7.85
CA ALA A 67 8.32 4.73 8.42
C ALA A 67 7.76 3.56 7.56
N SER A 68 6.60 3.76 6.94
CA SER A 68 5.94 2.76 6.08
C SER A 68 4.95 3.45 5.14
N PHE A 69 4.57 2.79 4.05
CA PHE A 69 3.43 3.20 3.23
C PHE A 69 2.73 1.99 2.59
N VAL A 70 1.51 2.23 2.09
CA VAL A 70 0.67 1.25 1.39
C VAL A 70 -0.30 1.97 0.46
N THR A 71 -0.59 1.40 -0.71
CA THR A 71 -1.74 1.83 -1.52
C THR A 71 -2.94 0.96 -1.21
N PHE A 72 -4.12 1.55 -1.21
CA PHE A 72 -5.39 0.87 -1.03
C PHE A 72 -6.37 1.36 -2.08
N CYS A 73 -6.54 0.58 -3.15
CA CYS A 73 -7.09 1.06 -4.42
C CYS A 73 -8.02 0.05 -5.10
N ASP A 74 -8.79 0.51 -6.08
CA ASP A 74 -9.67 -0.33 -6.89
C ASP A 74 -8.90 -1.36 -7.72
N ARG A 75 -7.68 -1.04 -8.13
CA ARG A 75 -6.85 -1.88 -9.02
C ARG A 75 -5.44 -2.06 -8.48
N ASP A 76 -4.81 -3.14 -8.92
CA ASP A 76 -3.40 -3.49 -8.69
C ASP A 76 -2.82 -4.15 -9.95
N GLU A 77 -1.66 -4.80 -9.86
CA GLU A 77 -1.02 -5.51 -10.97
C GLU A 77 -1.83 -6.66 -11.58
N VAL A 78 -2.76 -7.25 -10.83
CA VAL A 78 -3.60 -8.38 -11.26
C VAL A 78 -4.80 -7.90 -12.08
N ILE A 79 -5.01 -8.55 -13.24
CA ILE A 79 -6.17 -8.27 -14.11
C ILE A 79 -7.41 -8.95 -13.52
N SER A 80 -8.29 -8.18 -12.87
CA SER A 80 -9.53 -8.70 -12.30
C SER A 80 -10.59 -7.61 -12.07
N GLU A 81 -11.81 -8.05 -11.74
CA GLU A 81 -12.90 -7.18 -11.25
C GLU A 81 -12.91 -7.04 -9.71
N PHE A 82 -11.99 -7.72 -9.01
CA PHE A 82 -11.92 -7.68 -7.55
C PHE A 82 -11.43 -6.32 -7.07
N ARG A 83 -11.95 -5.89 -5.93
CA ARG A 83 -11.53 -4.67 -5.22
C ARG A 83 -12.02 -4.71 -3.78
N PRO A 84 -11.37 -3.99 -2.86
CA PRO A 84 -10.15 -3.22 -3.06
C PRO A 84 -8.87 -4.06 -2.92
N TRP A 85 -7.77 -3.53 -3.42
CA TRP A 85 -6.44 -4.11 -3.36
C TRP A 85 -5.52 -3.33 -2.42
N ILE A 86 -4.78 -4.07 -1.60
CA ILE A 86 -3.58 -3.59 -0.92
C ILE A 86 -2.40 -3.80 -1.88
N GLY A 87 -1.75 -2.70 -2.24
CA GLY A 87 -0.56 -2.69 -3.09
C GLY A 87 0.55 -1.83 -2.47
N PHE A 88 1.73 -1.81 -3.10
CA PHE A 88 2.85 -0.97 -2.67
C PHE A 88 3.14 -1.00 -1.16
N VAL A 89 3.09 -2.19 -0.53
CA VAL A 89 3.34 -2.33 0.90
C VAL A 89 4.84 -2.26 1.17
N PHE A 90 5.28 -1.22 1.86
CA PHE A 90 6.69 -1.05 2.18
C PHE A 90 6.89 -0.51 3.59
N THR A 91 7.85 -1.10 4.31
CA THR A 91 8.38 -0.56 5.57
C THR A 91 9.88 -0.28 5.38
N THR A 92 10.29 0.95 5.72
CA THR A 92 11.68 1.38 5.57
C THR A 92 12.62 0.49 6.40
N PRO A 93 13.84 0.17 5.92
CA PRO A 93 14.70 -0.84 6.53
C PRO A 93 14.91 -0.68 8.03
N VAL A 94 15.16 0.55 8.50
CA VAL A 94 15.43 0.86 9.92
C VAL A 94 14.21 0.67 10.84
N TYR A 95 13.01 0.51 10.26
CA TYR A 95 11.76 0.25 10.97
C TYR A 95 11.23 -1.19 10.82
N ARG A 96 11.90 -2.05 10.04
CA ARG A 96 11.52 -3.46 9.91
C ARG A 96 11.61 -4.18 11.26
N GLY A 97 10.85 -5.28 11.40
CA GLY A 97 10.73 -6.01 12.66
C GLY A 97 9.82 -5.36 13.71
N ARG A 98 9.28 -4.17 13.45
CA ARG A 98 8.39 -3.43 14.40
C ARG A 98 6.89 -3.58 14.10
N ARG A 99 6.51 -4.54 13.24
CA ARG A 99 5.12 -4.82 12.82
C ARG A 99 4.38 -3.61 12.20
N LEU A 100 5.11 -2.67 11.58
CA LEU A 100 4.51 -1.47 10.98
C LEU A 100 3.67 -1.76 9.74
N ALA A 101 4.09 -2.72 8.90
CA ALA A 101 3.26 -3.22 7.80
C ALA A 101 1.89 -3.71 8.29
N GLY A 102 1.87 -4.49 9.38
CA GLY A 102 0.61 -4.91 10.01
C GLY A 102 -0.24 -3.73 10.48
N LYS A 103 0.36 -2.72 11.12
CA LYS A 103 -0.36 -1.52 11.57
C LYS A 103 -1.06 -0.79 10.42
N ILE A 104 -0.37 -0.62 9.29
CA ILE A 104 -0.93 0.09 8.13
C ILE A 104 -1.92 -0.78 7.34
N ILE A 105 -1.72 -2.09 7.26
CA ILE A 105 -2.68 -3.04 6.68
C ILE A 105 -3.98 -3.06 7.49
N GLU A 106 -3.92 -3.11 8.83
CA GLU A 106 -5.13 -3.03 9.66
C GLU A 106 -5.88 -1.71 9.48
N HIS A 107 -5.18 -0.62 9.14
CA HIS A 107 -5.83 0.63 8.79
C HIS A 107 -6.62 0.50 7.48
N CYS A 108 -6.03 -0.08 6.43
CA CYS A 108 -6.74 -0.38 5.18
C CYS A 108 -7.97 -1.27 5.43
N MET A 109 -7.86 -2.29 6.28
CA MET A 109 -9.00 -3.15 6.63
C MET A 109 -10.15 -2.37 7.27
N LYS A 110 -9.86 -1.41 8.16
CA LYS A 110 -10.90 -0.55 8.76
C LYS A 110 -11.52 0.41 7.75
N VAL A 111 -10.71 0.93 6.83
CA VAL A 111 -11.20 1.80 5.75
C VAL A 111 -12.09 1.00 4.79
N ALA A 112 -11.79 -0.27 4.54
CA ALA A 112 -12.60 -1.14 3.70
C ALA A 112 -14.06 -1.27 4.19
N GLU A 113 -14.28 -1.25 5.50
CA GLU A 113 -15.62 -1.35 6.11
C GLU A 113 -16.55 -0.20 5.68
N THR A 114 -15.99 0.98 5.37
CA THR A 114 -16.77 2.18 5.02
C THR A 114 -16.62 2.64 3.57
N ALA A 115 -15.42 2.51 3.00
CA ALA A 115 -15.14 2.92 1.62
C ALA A 115 -15.51 1.85 0.58
N TYR A 116 -15.59 0.59 1.00
CA TYR A 116 -15.90 -0.56 0.15
C TYR A 116 -16.92 -1.51 0.82
N PRO A 117 -18.09 -1.00 1.27
CA PRO A 117 -19.05 -1.78 2.03
C PRO A 117 -19.65 -2.96 1.23
N GLU A 118 -19.64 -2.89 -0.10
CA GLU A 118 -20.11 -3.96 -0.99
C GLU A 118 -19.07 -5.07 -1.21
N SER A 119 -17.80 -4.82 -0.88
CA SER A 119 -16.72 -5.78 -1.06
C SER A 119 -16.64 -6.73 0.11
N GLU A 120 -16.88 -8.03 -0.14
CA GLU A 120 -16.75 -9.08 0.88
C GLU A 120 -15.29 -9.32 1.31
N TYR A 121 -14.32 -8.97 0.45
CA TYR A 121 -12.90 -9.21 0.69
C TYR A 121 -12.04 -8.02 0.29
N VAL A 122 -10.89 -7.91 0.95
CA VAL A 122 -9.73 -7.11 0.54
C VAL A 122 -8.67 -8.06 -0.03
N TYR A 123 -8.03 -7.66 -1.12
CA TYR A 123 -7.11 -8.50 -1.88
C TYR A 123 -5.67 -7.98 -1.82
N VAL A 124 -4.70 -8.87 -2.00
CA VAL A 124 -3.29 -8.51 -2.19
C VAL A 124 -2.65 -9.51 -3.14
N SER A 125 -1.87 -9.00 -4.09
CA SER A 125 -1.04 -9.80 -4.98
C SER A 125 0.40 -9.84 -4.47
N THR A 126 1.03 -11.02 -4.45
CA THR A 126 2.41 -11.16 -3.98
C THR A 126 3.01 -12.52 -4.35
N ASP A 127 4.33 -12.56 -4.53
CA ASP A 127 5.08 -13.82 -4.61
C ASP A 127 5.49 -14.36 -3.23
N GLU A 128 5.25 -13.62 -2.15
CA GLU A 128 5.63 -14.01 -0.79
C GLU A 128 4.64 -15.04 -0.21
N GLU A 129 5.19 -16.11 0.38
CA GLU A 129 4.42 -17.10 1.14
C GLU A 129 4.66 -16.91 2.65
N GLY A 130 3.59 -16.92 3.44
CA GLY A 130 3.64 -16.74 4.89
C GLY A 130 3.79 -15.28 5.36
N LEU A 131 3.75 -14.29 4.46
CA LEU A 131 3.81 -12.86 4.83
C LEU A 131 2.43 -12.32 5.21
N TYR A 132 1.45 -12.43 4.31
CA TYR A 132 0.13 -11.83 4.49
C TYR A 132 -0.81 -12.68 5.35
N GLU A 133 -0.52 -13.97 5.46
CA GLU A 133 -1.19 -14.91 6.36
C GLU A 133 -1.02 -14.50 7.83
N LYS A 134 0.12 -13.88 8.18
CA LYS A 134 0.34 -13.29 9.50
C LYS A 134 -0.63 -12.13 9.82
N TYR A 135 -1.24 -11.56 8.79
CA TYR A 135 -2.24 -10.49 8.87
C TYR A 135 -3.65 -10.98 8.55
N GLY A 136 -3.89 -12.30 8.57
CA GLY A 136 -5.21 -12.91 8.40
C GLY A 136 -5.71 -12.95 6.95
N PHE A 137 -4.80 -12.84 5.97
CA PHE A 137 -5.14 -13.13 4.58
C PHE A 137 -4.96 -14.62 4.29
N ASP A 138 -5.90 -15.20 3.57
CA ASP A 138 -5.83 -16.59 3.11
C ASP A 138 -5.47 -16.63 1.63
N PHE A 139 -4.71 -17.65 1.22
CA PHE A 139 -4.45 -17.88 -0.20
C PHE A 139 -5.78 -18.09 -0.93
N PHE A 140 -5.95 -17.38 -2.04
CA PHE A 140 -7.16 -17.47 -2.86
C PHE A 140 -6.89 -18.27 -4.12
N GLU A 141 -6.09 -17.73 -5.04
CA GLU A 141 -5.71 -18.40 -6.29
C GLU A 141 -4.47 -17.72 -6.90
N LYS A 142 -3.96 -18.26 -8.01
CA LYS A 142 -2.96 -17.56 -8.84
C LYS A 142 -3.67 -16.86 -9.99
N MET A 143 -3.32 -15.60 -10.25
CA MET A 143 -3.97 -14.80 -11.27
C MET A 143 -2.95 -14.11 -12.16
N LYS A 144 -3.34 -13.82 -13.41
CA LYS A 144 -2.47 -13.14 -14.37
C LYS A 144 -2.31 -11.66 -14.04
N THR A 145 -1.07 -11.19 -14.11
CA THR A 145 -0.71 -9.79 -14.00
C THR A 145 -0.79 -9.08 -15.35
N VAL A 146 -0.68 -7.75 -15.38
CA VAL A 146 -0.66 -7.00 -16.66
C VAL A 146 0.60 -7.26 -17.51
N TRP A 147 1.58 -7.99 -16.99
CA TRP A 147 2.78 -8.43 -17.71
C TRP A 147 2.65 -9.87 -18.24
N GLY A 148 1.51 -10.53 -17.99
CA GLY A 148 1.24 -11.91 -18.43
C GLY A 148 1.82 -12.99 -17.53
N GLU A 149 2.52 -12.61 -16.45
CA GLU A 149 3.01 -13.50 -15.40
C GLU A 149 1.89 -13.87 -14.43
N GLU A 150 2.08 -14.93 -13.64
CA GLU A 150 1.14 -15.29 -12.56
C GLU A 150 1.66 -14.76 -11.22
N SER A 151 0.79 -14.10 -10.47
CA SER A 151 1.05 -13.69 -9.07
C SER A 151 0.10 -14.44 -8.14
N ARG A 152 0.52 -14.74 -6.91
CA ARG A 152 -0.39 -15.33 -5.91
C ARG A 152 -1.29 -14.24 -5.37
N VAL A 153 -2.58 -14.52 -5.35
CA VAL A 153 -3.57 -13.62 -4.75
C VAL A 153 -3.99 -14.18 -3.42
N TYR A 154 -3.92 -13.33 -2.40
CA TYR A 154 -4.48 -13.59 -1.09
C TYR A 154 -5.63 -12.65 -0.83
N ARG A 155 -6.56 -13.06 0.03
CA ARG A 155 -7.71 -12.26 0.40
C ARG A 155 -8.01 -12.35 1.89
N ARG A 156 -8.50 -11.27 2.47
CA ARG A 156 -9.01 -11.23 3.84
C ARG A 156 -10.44 -10.74 3.84
N LYS A 157 -11.30 -11.41 4.61
CA LYS A 157 -12.71 -11.03 4.73
C LYS A 157 -12.83 -9.60 5.28
N ASN A 158 -13.57 -8.76 4.57
CA ASN A 158 -13.96 -7.44 5.02
C ASN A 158 -15.06 -7.59 6.09
N LYS A 159 -15.03 -6.75 7.12
CA LYS A 159 -16.08 -6.73 8.13
C LYS A 159 -17.18 -5.77 7.65
N CYS A 160 -18.08 -6.31 6.83
CA CYS A 160 -19.31 -5.62 6.44
C CYS A 160 -20.28 -5.52 7.62
#